data_AF-A0A0N8I018-F1
#
_entry.id   AF-A0A0N8I018-F1
#
_cell.length_a   1.000
_cell.length_b   1.000
_cell.length_c   1.000
_cell.angle_alpha   90.00
_cell.angle_beta   90.00
_cell.angle_gamma   90.00
#
_symmetry.space_group_name_H-M   'P 1'
#
loop_
_entity.id
_entity.type
_entity.pdbx_description
1 polymer ?
#
loop_
_entity_poly.entity_id
_entity_poly.type
_entity_poly.pdbx_seq_one_letter_code
_entity_poly.pdbx_strand_id
1 'polypeptide(L)'
;MTTLSLAQPLNYLAPVVAVDRHGPLARDELVDALADEYGFGAGDAAVASARTLGLLTGERPHELTEQGELSATVLRGYGVEALDDLRLLKAETRGSTVAERHRPLAILLRNAFSRHPEFGLLLDALRAEGPRVHFLDLVERLVHEYPNVFLGAFCTTRGAVRARQLIESGQTRRLYADQSVWRDVIRNNVLFNFVQQLKHVGVLSPATLSHSGAMSEYDPDEKPWILA
;
A
#
# COMPACT_ATOMS: atom_id res chain seq x y z
N MET A 1 3.34 -12.86 1.92
CA MET A 1 3.48 -11.84 0.87
C MET A 1 2.71 -10.61 1.32
N THR A 2 3.44 -9.53 1.54
CA THR A 2 3.03 -8.23 2.12
C THR A 2 2.68 -7.29 0.97
N THR A 3 1.55 -7.56 0.30
CA THR A 3 1.18 -6.76 -0.87
C THR A 3 -0.13 -6.06 -0.62
N LEU A 4 -0.04 -4.76 -0.32
CA LEU A 4 -1.17 -3.85 -0.35
C LEU A 4 -1.59 -3.66 -1.81
N SER A 5 -2.69 -4.30 -2.19
CA SER A 5 -3.08 -4.44 -3.59
C SER A 5 -4.01 -3.33 -4.07
N LEU A 6 -4.59 -2.51 -3.19
CA LEU A 6 -5.59 -1.50 -3.55
C LEU A 6 -4.96 -0.11 -3.66
N ALA A 7 -5.21 0.61 -4.76
CA ALA A 7 -4.63 1.96 -4.94
C ALA A 7 -5.09 2.99 -3.89
N GLN A 8 -6.31 2.84 -3.37
CA GLN A 8 -6.93 3.75 -2.42
C GLN A 8 -6.86 3.17 -0.98
N PRO A 9 -6.02 3.72 -0.08
CA PRO A 9 -5.81 3.19 1.26
C PRO A 9 -7.04 3.20 2.18
N LEU A 10 -8.04 4.05 1.92
CA LEU A 10 -9.29 4.04 2.70
C LEU A 10 -10.01 2.68 2.62
N ASN A 11 -9.83 1.92 1.55
CA ASN A 11 -10.40 0.58 1.45
C ASN A 11 -9.84 -0.38 2.52
N TYR A 12 -8.67 -0.10 3.09
CA TYR A 12 -8.09 -0.90 4.18
C TYR A 12 -8.76 -0.64 5.53
N LEU A 13 -9.55 0.43 5.64
CA LEU A 13 -10.35 0.75 6.82
C LEU A 13 -11.76 0.16 6.73
N ALA A 14 -12.21 -0.27 5.56
CA ALA A 14 -13.54 -0.87 5.41
C ALA A 14 -13.74 -2.11 6.31
N PRO A 15 -12.77 -3.04 6.40
CA PRO A 15 -12.88 -4.15 7.36
C PRO A 15 -12.95 -3.69 8.83
N VAL A 16 -12.32 -2.56 9.18
CA VAL A 16 -12.37 -2.01 10.54
C VAL A 16 -13.77 -1.49 10.84
N VAL A 17 -14.39 -0.74 9.92
CA VAL A 17 -15.77 -0.24 10.08
C VAL A 17 -16.76 -1.39 10.22
N ALA A 18 -16.61 -2.45 9.42
CA ALA A 18 -17.48 -3.61 9.48
C ALA A 18 -17.39 -4.35 10.84
N VAL A 19 -16.17 -4.63 11.32
CA VAL A 19 -15.96 -5.30 12.62
C VAL A 19 -16.37 -4.40 13.79
N ASP A 20 -16.13 -3.09 13.72
CA ASP A 20 -16.56 -2.14 14.75
C ASP A 20 -18.08 -2.11 14.90
N ARG A 21 -18.80 -2.20 13.78
CA ARG A 21 -20.27 -2.17 13.74
C ARG A 21 -20.90 -3.49 14.16
N HIS A 22 -20.39 -4.60 13.63
CA HIS A 22 -21.04 -5.91 13.72
C HIS A 22 -20.40 -6.83 14.77
N GLY A 23 -19.27 -6.43 15.34
CA GLY A 23 -18.45 -7.26 16.23
C GLY A 23 -17.51 -8.20 15.47
N PRO A 24 -16.92 -9.19 16.15
CA PRO A 24 -16.04 -10.18 15.53
C PRO A 24 -16.74 -10.93 14.39
N LEU A 25 -16.11 -10.99 13.21
CA LEU A 25 -16.68 -11.62 12.01
C LEU A 25 -15.73 -12.67 11.43
N ALA A 26 -16.28 -13.78 10.94
CA ALA A 26 -15.52 -14.69 10.10
C ALA A 26 -15.12 -14.00 8.79
N ARG A 27 -14.10 -14.55 8.12
CA ARG A 27 -13.57 -13.97 6.89
C ARG A 27 -14.64 -13.81 5.80
N ASP A 28 -15.46 -14.84 5.59
CA ASP A 28 -16.44 -14.85 4.51
C ASP A 28 -17.58 -13.88 4.82
N GLU A 29 -18.05 -13.83 6.07
CA GLU A 29 -19.04 -12.85 6.54
C GLU A 29 -18.55 -11.40 6.37
N LEU A 30 -17.26 -11.15 6.64
CA LEU A 30 -16.64 -9.85 6.45
C LEU A 30 -16.54 -9.47 4.96
N VAL A 31 -16.25 -10.43 4.09
CA VAL A 31 -16.21 -10.20 2.63
C VAL A 31 -17.61 -9.92 2.10
N ASP A 32 -18.62 -10.67 2.56
CA ASP A 32 -20.01 -10.49 2.18
C ASP A 32 -20.53 -9.11 2.63
N ALA A 33 -20.27 -8.70 3.88
CA ALA A 33 -20.63 -7.37 4.37
C ALA A 33 -19.99 -6.23 3.54
N LEU A 34 -18.73 -6.40 3.10
CA LEU A 34 -18.06 -5.44 2.22
C LEU A 34 -18.66 -5.44 0.79
N ALA A 35 -19.08 -6.59 0.27
CA ALA A 35 -19.74 -6.64 -1.02
C ALA A 35 -21.10 -5.94 -0.98
N ASP A 36 -21.89 -6.22 0.06
CA ASP A 36 -23.27 -5.76 0.20
C ASP A 36 -23.36 -4.27 0.58
N GLU A 37 -22.59 -3.82 1.57
CA GLU A 37 -22.72 -2.46 2.12
C GLU A 37 -21.74 -1.46 1.51
N TYR A 38 -20.55 -1.91 1.07
CA TYR A 38 -19.52 -1.03 0.48
C TYR A 38 -19.53 -1.04 -1.06
N GLY A 39 -20.23 -2.00 -1.68
CA GLY A 39 -20.31 -2.16 -3.13
C GLY A 39 -18.96 -2.51 -3.77
N PHE A 40 -18.11 -3.26 -3.07
CA PHE A 40 -16.70 -3.39 -3.39
C PHE A 40 -16.28 -4.84 -3.63
N GLY A 41 -16.08 -5.19 -4.91
CA GLY A 41 -15.71 -6.55 -5.35
C GLY A 41 -14.27 -6.99 -5.01
N ALA A 42 -13.61 -6.34 -4.06
CA ALA A 42 -12.25 -6.69 -3.61
C ALA A 42 -12.17 -6.82 -2.07
N GLY A 43 -13.24 -7.35 -1.46
CA GLY A 43 -13.32 -7.61 -0.02
C GLY A 43 -12.15 -8.47 0.49
N ASP A 44 -11.80 -9.54 -0.23
CA ASP A 44 -10.66 -10.41 0.13
C ASP A 44 -9.35 -9.64 0.29
N ALA A 45 -9.09 -8.73 -0.66
CA ALA A 45 -7.90 -7.89 -0.68
C ALA A 45 -7.93 -6.83 0.43
N ALA A 46 -9.10 -6.26 0.71
CA ALA A 46 -9.28 -5.30 1.81
C ALA A 46 -8.99 -5.97 3.16
N VAL A 47 -9.57 -7.13 3.43
CA VAL A 47 -9.36 -7.90 4.67
C VAL A 47 -7.89 -8.31 4.81
N ALA A 48 -7.28 -8.86 3.76
CA ALA A 48 -5.87 -9.25 3.79
C ALA A 48 -4.94 -8.05 4.05
N SER A 49 -5.24 -6.89 3.46
CA SER A 49 -4.48 -5.66 3.65
C SER A 49 -4.66 -5.09 5.06
N ALA A 50 -5.88 -5.09 5.60
CA ALA A 50 -6.15 -4.66 6.96
C ALA A 50 -5.40 -5.51 8.00
N ARG A 51 -5.36 -6.84 7.80
CA ARG A 51 -4.53 -7.76 8.60
C ARG A 51 -3.04 -7.45 8.45
N THR A 52 -2.58 -7.21 7.23
CA THR A 52 -1.17 -6.87 6.96
C THR A 52 -0.77 -5.59 7.68
N LEU A 53 -1.65 -4.60 7.74
CA LEU A 53 -1.42 -3.34 8.46
C LEU A 53 -1.62 -3.46 9.99
N GLY A 54 -1.89 -4.65 10.50
CA GLY A 54 -2.12 -4.88 11.92
C GLY A 54 -3.40 -4.24 12.45
N LEU A 55 -4.41 -4.01 11.60
CA LEU A 55 -5.70 -3.46 12.00
C LEU A 55 -6.67 -4.54 12.49
N LEU A 56 -6.51 -5.77 11.99
CA LEU A 56 -7.30 -6.93 12.37
C LEU A 56 -6.41 -8.02 12.95
N THR A 57 -6.96 -8.81 13.88
CA THR A 57 -6.29 -9.99 14.43
C THR A 57 -6.05 -11.05 13.36
N GLY A 58 -5.03 -11.88 13.60
CA GLY A 58 -4.73 -13.04 12.74
C GLY A 58 -5.67 -14.22 12.96
N GLU A 59 -6.39 -14.20 14.08
CA GLU A 59 -7.28 -15.26 14.55
C GLU A 59 -8.63 -15.23 13.81
N ARG A 60 -9.42 -16.28 14.02
CA ARG A 60 -10.78 -16.41 13.48
C ARG A 60 -11.74 -16.64 14.66
N PRO A 61 -12.80 -15.84 14.82
CA PRO A 61 -13.20 -14.70 13.98
C PRO A 61 -12.20 -13.53 14.01
N HIS A 62 -12.26 -12.67 13.00
CA HIS A 62 -11.45 -11.47 12.93
C HIS A 62 -11.97 -10.42 13.90
N GLU A 63 -11.06 -9.91 14.73
CA GLU A 63 -11.32 -8.85 15.71
C GLU A 63 -10.45 -7.63 15.40
N LEU A 64 -10.79 -6.48 15.99
CA LEU A 64 -9.91 -5.32 15.94
C LEU A 64 -8.70 -5.56 16.85
N THR A 65 -7.52 -5.19 16.38
CA THR A 65 -6.37 -5.00 17.29
C THR A 65 -6.52 -3.66 18.01
N GLU A 66 -5.64 -3.35 18.98
CA GLU A 66 -5.56 -2.00 19.58
C GLU A 66 -5.43 -0.89 18.51
N GLN A 67 -4.72 -1.16 17.41
CA GLN A 67 -4.61 -0.22 16.31
C GLN A 67 -5.90 -0.13 15.48
N GLY A 68 -6.60 -1.25 15.31
CA GLY A 68 -7.94 -1.30 14.72
C GLY A 68 -8.95 -0.48 15.53
N GLU A 69 -8.97 -0.64 16.85
CA GLU A 69 -9.85 0.11 17.76
C GLU A 69 -9.56 1.61 17.74
N LEU A 70 -8.28 2.00 17.74
CA LEU A 70 -7.88 3.40 17.56
C LEU A 70 -8.38 3.94 16.22
N SER A 71 -8.26 3.15 15.15
CA SER A 71 -8.71 3.52 13.81
C SER A 71 -10.23 3.70 13.77
N ALA A 72 -10.99 2.78 14.38
CA ALA A 72 -12.44 2.87 14.51
C ALA A 72 -12.86 4.12 15.30
N THR A 73 -12.16 4.43 16.39
CA THR A 73 -12.43 5.63 17.19
C THR A 73 -12.23 6.91 16.38
N VAL A 74 -11.15 7.01 15.60
CA VAL A 74 -10.92 8.15 14.70
C VAL A 74 -12.00 8.23 13.63
N LEU A 75 -12.39 7.10 13.03
CA LEU A 75 -13.44 7.03 12.01
C LEU A 75 -14.80 7.51 12.54
N ARG A 76 -15.20 7.09 13.75
CA ARG A 76 -16.40 7.62 14.42
C ARG A 76 -16.31 9.13 14.64
N GLY A 77 -15.14 9.64 15.03
CA GLY A 77 -14.88 11.08 15.13
C GLY A 77 -15.01 11.83 13.80
N TYR A 78 -14.91 11.11 12.67
CA TYR A 78 -15.16 11.59 11.32
C TYR A 78 -16.60 11.39 10.84
N GLY A 79 -17.50 10.88 11.70
CA GLY A 79 -18.88 10.55 11.35
C GLY A 79 -19.01 9.28 10.49
N VAL A 80 -17.99 8.41 10.50
CA VAL A 80 -18.04 7.11 9.82
C VAL A 80 -18.49 6.05 10.81
N GLU A 81 -19.76 5.66 10.73
CA GLU A 81 -20.38 4.64 11.59
C GLU A 81 -20.77 3.39 10.79
N ALA A 82 -20.95 3.52 9.48
CA ALA A 82 -21.25 2.45 8.56
C ALA A 82 -20.32 2.47 7.33
N LEU A 83 -20.33 1.36 6.58
CA LEU A 83 -19.55 1.24 5.34
C LEU A 83 -19.96 2.27 4.28
N ASP A 84 -21.23 2.67 4.24
CA ASP A 84 -21.70 3.70 3.31
C ASP A 84 -21.08 5.07 3.62
N ASP A 85 -20.88 5.42 4.89
CA ASP A 85 -20.22 6.67 5.30
C ASP A 85 -18.76 6.68 4.82
N LEU A 86 -18.06 5.55 4.95
CA LEU A 86 -16.70 5.41 4.44
C LEU A 86 -16.67 5.52 2.90
N ARG A 87 -17.71 5.05 2.20
CA ARG A 87 -17.84 5.16 0.75
C ARG A 87 -18.02 6.61 0.34
N LEU A 88 -18.85 7.37 1.05
CA LEU A 88 -19.05 8.80 0.86
C LEU A 88 -17.75 9.58 1.09
N LEU A 89 -17.07 9.33 2.22
CA LEU A 89 -15.79 9.96 2.54
C LEU A 89 -14.71 9.64 1.47
N LYS A 90 -14.68 8.41 0.96
CA LYS A 90 -13.81 8.06 -0.17
C LYS A 90 -14.18 8.84 -1.45
N ALA A 91 -15.46 9.07 -1.72
CA ALA A 91 -15.90 9.83 -2.90
C ALA A 91 -15.43 11.30 -2.85
N GLU A 92 -15.33 11.90 -1.67
CA GLU A 92 -14.81 13.26 -1.48
C GLU A 92 -13.34 13.41 -1.88
N THR A 93 -12.58 12.31 -1.88
CA THR A 93 -11.17 12.30 -2.32
C THR A 93 -11.01 12.19 -3.84
N ARG A 94 -12.11 12.10 -4.61
CA ARG A 94 -12.03 11.99 -6.08
C ARG A 94 -11.36 13.22 -6.69
N GLY A 95 -10.29 13.01 -7.45
CA GLY A 95 -9.49 14.07 -8.05
C GLY A 95 -8.55 14.79 -7.06
N SER A 96 -8.39 14.26 -5.84
CA SER A 96 -7.49 14.76 -4.80
C SER A 96 -6.91 13.56 -4.03
N THR A 97 -6.27 13.81 -2.90
CA THR A 97 -5.71 12.77 -2.02
C THR A 97 -6.38 12.79 -0.64
N VAL A 98 -6.24 11.70 0.12
CA VAL A 98 -6.73 11.69 1.52
C VAL A 98 -5.92 12.71 2.34
N ALA A 99 -4.62 12.86 2.05
CA ALA A 99 -3.76 13.84 2.69
C ALA A 99 -4.22 15.29 2.49
N GLU A 100 -4.71 15.64 1.31
CA GLU A 100 -5.23 16.99 1.02
C GLU A 100 -6.61 17.25 1.64
N ARG A 101 -7.50 16.25 1.64
CA ARG A 101 -8.91 16.42 2.07
C ARG A 101 -9.17 16.08 3.53
N HIS A 102 -8.51 15.04 4.04
CA HIS A 102 -8.72 14.47 5.36
C HIS A 102 -7.38 14.15 6.03
N ARG A 103 -6.60 15.20 6.32
CA ARG A 103 -5.23 15.08 6.86
C ARG A 103 -5.11 14.15 8.08
N PRO A 104 -5.98 14.21 9.11
CA PRO A 104 -5.95 13.25 10.21
C PRO A 104 -6.10 11.77 9.78
N LEU A 105 -6.97 11.47 8.81
CA LEU A 105 -7.10 10.10 8.28
C LEU A 105 -5.85 9.67 7.49
N ALA A 106 -5.23 10.59 6.75
CA ALA A 106 -3.96 10.30 6.09
C ALA A 106 -2.83 10.02 7.11
N ILE A 107 -2.79 10.75 8.24
CA ILE A 107 -1.84 10.50 9.33
C ILE A 107 -2.10 9.14 9.96
N LEU A 108 -3.36 8.79 10.24
CA LEU A 108 -3.73 7.46 10.77
C LEU A 108 -3.24 6.33 9.85
N LEU A 109 -3.54 6.43 8.54
CA LEU A 109 -3.10 5.46 7.55
C LEU A 109 -1.58 5.40 7.43
N ARG A 110 -0.90 6.56 7.41
CA ARG A 110 0.57 6.60 7.36
C ARG A 110 1.19 5.92 8.58
N ASN A 111 0.62 6.14 9.76
CA ASN A 111 1.07 5.47 10.99
C ASN A 111 0.88 3.95 10.90
N ALA A 112 -0.25 3.49 10.36
CA ALA A 112 -0.48 2.07 10.13
C ALA A 112 0.55 1.47 9.16
N PHE A 113 0.89 2.17 8.08
CA PHE A 113 1.96 1.76 7.15
C PHE A 113 3.32 1.73 7.84
N SER A 114 3.69 2.77 8.58
CA SER A 114 5.01 2.88 9.23
C SER A 114 5.24 1.83 10.32
N ARG A 115 4.18 1.33 10.96
CA ARG A 115 4.26 0.25 11.95
C ARG A 115 4.52 -1.12 11.34
N HIS A 116 4.18 -1.32 10.07
CA HIS A 116 4.51 -2.57 9.39
C HIS A 116 6.00 -2.59 9.03
N PRO A 117 6.79 -3.60 9.47
CA PRO A 117 8.25 -3.55 9.39
C PRO A 117 8.79 -3.27 7.99
N GLU A 118 8.30 -3.96 6.96
CA GLU A 118 8.78 -3.76 5.58
C GLU A 118 8.35 -2.41 4.99
N PHE A 119 7.18 -1.91 5.37
CA PHE A 119 6.72 -0.61 4.88
C PHE A 119 7.46 0.52 5.60
N GLY A 120 7.73 0.39 6.90
CA GLY A 120 8.59 1.31 7.64
C GLY A 120 9.97 1.46 6.98
N LEU A 121 10.65 0.34 6.71
CA LEU A 121 11.94 0.34 6.01
C LEU A 121 11.86 0.97 4.62
N LEU A 122 10.79 0.72 3.87
CA LEU A 122 10.58 1.32 2.56
C LEU A 122 10.38 2.84 2.64
N LEU A 123 9.64 3.32 3.64
CA LEU A 123 9.47 4.76 3.89
C LEU A 123 10.80 5.42 4.30
N ASP A 124 11.64 4.73 5.06
CA ASP A 124 12.96 5.21 5.43
C ASP A 124 13.91 5.26 4.23
N ALA A 125 13.90 4.23 3.38
CA ALA A 125 14.65 4.22 2.12
C ALA A 125 14.23 5.38 1.20
N LEU A 126 12.92 5.65 1.08
CA LEU A 126 12.42 6.79 0.32
C LEU A 126 12.93 8.13 0.86
N ARG A 127 12.92 8.32 2.19
CA ARG A 127 13.43 9.55 2.82
C ARG A 127 14.93 9.75 2.60
N ALA A 128 15.70 8.66 2.56
CA ALA A 128 17.15 8.69 2.36
C ALA A 128 17.55 9.14 0.95
N GLU A 129 16.71 8.92 -0.07
CA GLU A 129 16.93 9.34 -1.46
C GLU A 129 16.76 10.86 -1.68
N GLY A 130 16.14 11.57 -0.72
CA GLY A 130 15.91 13.01 -0.81
C GLY A 130 14.59 13.38 -1.50
N PRO A 131 14.39 14.67 -1.83
CA PRO A 131 13.07 15.20 -2.19
C PRO A 131 12.54 14.72 -3.55
N ARG A 132 13.43 14.26 -4.43
CA ARG A 132 13.10 13.75 -5.77
C ARG A 132 13.85 12.44 -5.96
N VAL A 133 13.10 11.35 -5.90
CA VAL A 133 13.61 9.98 -5.93
C VAL A 133 13.51 9.45 -7.36
N HIS A 134 14.64 9.03 -7.93
CA HIS A 134 14.65 8.25 -9.16
C HIS A 134 14.29 6.80 -8.83
N PHE A 135 13.44 6.19 -9.64
CA PHE A 135 12.91 4.87 -9.33
C PHE A 135 14.00 3.79 -9.28
N LEU A 136 14.98 3.84 -10.19
CA LEU A 136 16.03 2.83 -10.25
C LEU A 136 17.09 3.02 -9.16
N ASP A 137 17.34 4.25 -8.71
CA ASP A 137 18.19 4.53 -7.54
C ASP A 137 17.56 3.96 -6.27
N LEU A 138 16.23 4.11 -6.11
CA LEU A 138 15.50 3.44 -5.03
C LEU A 138 15.60 1.91 -5.13
N VAL A 139 15.49 1.34 -6.34
CA VAL A 139 15.67 -0.11 -6.53
C VAL A 139 17.08 -0.54 -6.14
N GLU A 140 18.11 0.21 -6.54
CA GLU A 140 19.50 -0.05 -6.17
C GLU A 140 19.65 -0.07 -4.64
N ARG A 141 19.17 0.97 -3.94
CA ARG A 141 19.20 1.01 -2.48
C ARG A 141 18.48 -0.19 -1.87
N LEU A 142 17.27 -0.50 -2.31
CA LEU A 142 16.48 -1.61 -1.76
C LEU A 142 17.17 -2.97 -1.99
N VAL A 143 17.83 -3.17 -3.14
CA VAL A 143 18.59 -4.40 -3.41
C VAL A 143 19.78 -4.55 -2.46
N HIS A 144 20.46 -3.45 -2.13
CA HIS A 144 21.67 -3.47 -1.31
C HIS A 144 21.40 -3.45 0.20
N GLU A 145 20.48 -2.60 0.66
CA GLU A 145 20.25 -2.34 2.08
C GLU A 145 19.06 -3.15 2.63
N TYR A 146 18.04 -3.43 1.80
CA TYR A 146 16.77 -4.02 2.23
C TYR A 146 16.27 -5.12 1.28
N PRO A 147 17.07 -6.16 0.95
CA PRO A 147 16.76 -7.12 -0.11
C PRO A 147 15.43 -7.87 0.11
N ASN A 148 15.06 -8.13 1.36
CA ASN A 148 13.76 -8.76 1.67
C ASN A 148 12.57 -7.85 1.34
N VAL A 149 12.71 -6.53 1.56
CA VAL A 149 11.70 -5.54 1.18
C VAL A 149 11.59 -5.47 -0.34
N PHE A 150 12.71 -5.45 -1.06
CA PHE A 150 12.72 -5.51 -2.52
C PHE A 150 11.99 -6.76 -3.05
N LEU A 151 12.33 -7.94 -2.53
CA LEU A 151 11.72 -9.20 -2.94
C LEU A 151 10.22 -9.27 -2.60
N GLY A 152 9.83 -8.78 -1.43
CA GLY A 152 8.45 -8.85 -0.93
C GLY A 152 7.51 -7.79 -1.50
N ALA A 153 7.99 -6.56 -1.67
CA ALA A 153 7.18 -5.41 -2.06
C ALA A 153 7.31 -5.03 -3.54
N PHE A 154 8.47 -5.26 -4.17
CA PHE A 154 8.73 -4.79 -5.54
C PHE A 154 8.65 -5.91 -6.58
N CYS A 155 9.06 -7.13 -6.26
CA CYS A 155 9.15 -8.19 -7.26
C CYS A 155 7.81 -8.90 -7.53
N THR A 156 7.56 -9.38 -8.74
CA THR A 156 6.50 -10.39 -8.96
C THR A 156 6.89 -11.70 -8.26
N THR A 157 5.96 -12.65 -8.07
CA THR A 157 6.30 -13.95 -7.44
C THR A 157 7.42 -14.68 -8.20
N ARG A 158 7.36 -14.69 -9.55
CA ARG A 158 8.41 -15.26 -10.39
C ARG A 158 9.67 -14.38 -10.40
N GLY A 159 9.47 -13.06 -10.49
CA GLY A 159 10.54 -12.07 -10.43
C GLY A 159 11.38 -12.17 -9.16
N ALA A 160 10.76 -12.46 -8.02
CA ALA A 160 11.45 -12.63 -6.73
C ALA A 160 12.41 -13.83 -6.75
N VAL A 161 12.05 -14.93 -7.42
CA VAL A 161 12.93 -16.09 -7.59
C VAL A 161 14.16 -15.71 -8.43
N ARG A 162 13.93 -15.05 -9.57
CA ARG A 162 15.00 -14.57 -10.45
C ARG A 162 15.90 -13.54 -9.76
N ALA A 163 15.30 -12.60 -9.03
CA ALA A 163 16.02 -11.58 -8.28
C ALA A 163 16.90 -12.19 -7.19
N ARG A 164 16.39 -13.18 -6.46
CA ARG A 164 17.17 -13.91 -5.46
C ARG A 164 18.41 -14.57 -6.07
N GLN A 165 18.26 -15.24 -7.21
CA GLN A 165 19.39 -15.84 -7.93
C GLN A 165 20.43 -14.80 -8.36
N LEU A 166 19.99 -13.62 -8.82
CA LEU A 166 20.90 -12.52 -9.19
C LEU A 166 21.62 -11.94 -7.97
N ILE A 167 20.93 -11.82 -6.83
CA ILE A 167 21.54 -11.38 -5.57
C ILE A 167 22.58 -12.39 -5.08
N GLU A 168 22.24 -13.68 -5.02
CA GLU A 168 23.12 -14.75 -4.55
C GLU A 168 24.35 -14.95 -5.45
N SER A 169 24.22 -14.71 -6.75
CA SER A 169 25.33 -14.79 -7.71
C SER A 169 26.16 -13.50 -7.82
N GLY A 170 25.88 -12.48 -7.01
CA GLY A 170 26.58 -11.19 -7.05
C GLY A 170 26.31 -10.33 -8.29
N GLN A 171 25.27 -10.67 -9.08
CA GLN A 171 24.86 -9.96 -10.28
C GLN A 171 23.78 -8.89 -9.99
N THR A 172 23.78 -8.32 -8.79
CA THR A 172 22.76 -7.37 -8.31
C THR A 172 22.57 -6.17 -9.22
N ARG A 173 23.65 -5.67 -9.84
CA ARG A 173 23.60 -4.53 -10.77
C ARG A 173 22.59 -4.70 -11.89
N ARG A 174 22.34 -5.93 -12.33
CA ARG A 174 21.36 -6.21 -13.38
C ARG A 174 19.93 -5.84 -12.96
N LEU A 175 19.62 -5.84 -11.66
CA LEU A 175 18.29 -5.54 -11.13
C LEU A 175 17.88 -4.07 -11.23
N TYR A 176 18.83 -3.16 -11.47
CA TYR A 176 18.56 -1.73 -11.63
C TYR A 176 19.18 -1.13 -12.90
N ALA A 177 20.21 -1.75 -13.48
CA ALA A 177 20.85 -1.25 -14.71
C ALA A 177 20.37 -1.93 -16.01
N ASP A 178 19.89 -3.17 -15.97
CA ASP A 178 19.46 -3.91 -17.16
C ASP A 178 17.94 -3.79 -17.33
N GLN A 179 17.53 -3.03 -18.36
CA GLN A 179 16.12 -2.74 -18.63
C GLN A 179 15.26 -3.98 -18.85
N SER A 180 15.82 -5.01 -19.48
CA SER A 180 15.09 -6.27 -19.70
C SER A 180 14.86 -7.02 -18.40
N VAL A 181 15.79 -6.92 -17.44
CA VAL A 181 15.74 -7.62 -16.17
C VAL A 181 14.78 -6.95 -15.21
N TRP A 182 14.92 -5.64 -14.97
CA TRP A 182 14.08 -4.99 -13.97
C TRP A 182 12.61 -4.96 -14.40
N ARG A 183 12.31 -4.85 -15.69
CA ARG A 183 10.94 -4.92 -16.23
C ARG A 183 10.29 -6.30 -16.06
N ASP A 184 11.08 -7.37 -16.09
CA ASP A 184 10.60 -8.74 -15.87
C ASP A 184 10.43 -9.06 -14.38
N VAL A 185 11.30 -8.49 -13.54
CA VAL A 185 11.32 -8.75 -12.10
C VAL A 185 10.26 -7.93 -11.36
N ILE A 186 10.16 -6.64 -11.66
CA ILE A 186 9.35 -5.69 -10.88
C ILE A 186 7.88 -5.79 -11.26
N ARG A 187 7.01 -5.72 -10.25
CA ARG A 187 5.55 -5.70 -10.44
C ARG A 187 5.09 -4.31 -10.90
N ASN A 188 4.22 -4.28 -11.90
CA ASN A 188 3.65 -3.03 -12.41
C ASN A 188 2.87 -2.25 -11.33
N ASN A 189 2.24 -2.96 -10.40
CA ASN A 189 1.46 -2.35 -9.32
C ASN A 189 2.27 -1.40 -8.42
N VAL A 190 3.60 -1.52 -8.36
CA VAL A 190 4.45 -0.58 -7.61
C VAL A 190 4.40 0.81 -8.24
N LEU A 191 4.37 0.88 -9.57
CA LEU A 191 4.40 2.14 -10.31
C LEU A 191 3.02 2.84 -10.35
N PHE A 192 1.96 2.09 -10.04
CA PHE A 192 0.60 2.62 -9.97
C PHE A 192 0.04 2.61 -8.54
N ASN A 193 -0.40 1.45 -8.04
CA ASN A 193 -1.11 1.33 -6.78
C ASN A 193 -0.28 1.85 -5.60
N PHE A 194 1.00 1.49 -5.54
CA PHE A 194 1.85 1.90 -4.43
C PHE A 194 2.13 3.41 -4.46
N VAL A 195 2.43 4.00 -5.63
CA VAL A 195 2.53 5.45 -5.79
C VAL A 195 1.24 6.14 -5.34
N GLN A 196 0.06 5.65 -5.76
CA GLN A 196 -1.23 6.22 -5.36
C GLN A 196 -1.46 6.11 -3.85
N GLN A 197 -1.13 4.96 -3.24
CA GLN A 197 -1.22 4.79 -1.79
C GLN A 197 -0.37 5.83 -1.06
N LEU A 198 0.90 5.99 -1.46
CA LEU A 198 1.82 6.95 -0.86
C LEU A 198 1.38 8.41 -1.04
N LYS A 199 0.73 8.74 -2.16
CA LYS A 199 0.10 10.05 -2.36
C LYS A 199 -1.07 10.25 -1.40
N HIS A 200 -1.97 9.26 -1.28
CA HIS A 200 -3.10 9.34 -0.37
C HIS A 200 -2.66 9.50 1.10
N VAL A 201 -1.59 8.84 1.53
CA VAL A 201 -1.10 8.95 2.92
C VAL A 201 -0.12 10.13 3.14
N GLY A 202 0.11 10.96 2.13
CA GLY A 202 0.96 12.16 2.24
C GLY A 202 2.43 11.83 2.47
N VAL A 203 2.94 10.79 1.80
CA VAL A 203 4.38 10.48 1.68
C VAL A 203 4.92 11.03 0.36
N LEU A 204 4.16 10.84 -0.72
CA LEU A 204 4.47 11.43 -2.01
C LEU A 204 3.57 12.64 -2.28
N SER A 205 4.13 13.63 -2.95
CA SER A 205 3.42 14.80 -3.43
C SER A 205 2.30 14.39 -4.41
N PRO A 206 1.13 15.05 -4.37
CA PRO A 206 0.06 14.89 -5.37
C PRO A 206 0.54 15.06 -6.82
N ALA A 207 1.60 15.84 -7.04
CA ALA A 207 2.23 16.06 -8.34
C ALA A 207 3.01 14.84 -8.86
N THR A 208 3.30 13.84 -8.02
CA THR A 208 3.99 12.61 -8.46
C THR A 208 3.14 11.87 -9.49
N LEU A 209 3.76 11.59 -10.64
CA LEU A 209 3.14 10.88 -11.75
C LEU A 209 3.21 9.37 -11.52
N SER A 210 2.05 8.71 -11.45
CA SER A 210 1.98 7.26 -11.49
C SER A 210 2.06 6.73 -12.93
N HIS A 211 2.31 5.44 -13.10
CA HIS A 211 2.30 4.76 -14.39
C HIS A 211 1.30 3.60 -14.36
N SER A 212 0.20 3.73 -15.12
CA SER A 212 -0.84 2.71 -15.26
C SER A 212 -0.73 1.87 -16.54
N GLY A 213 0.26 2.16 -17.39
CA GLY A 213 0.49 1.48 -18.67
C GLY A 213 1.23 0.16 -18.51
N ALA A 214 1.73 -0.37 -19.63
CA ALA A 214 2.56 -1.57 -19.59
C ALA A 214 3.95 -1.23 -19.06
N MET A 215 4.57 -2.14 -18.30
CA MET A 215 5.93 -1.96 -17.76
C MET A 215 6.98 -1.63 -18.84
N SER A 216 6.77 -2.08 -20.08
CA SER A 216 7.61 -1.74 -21.24
C SER A 216 7.56 -0.26 -21.65
N GLU A 217 6.50 0.45 -21.29
CA GLU A 217 6.26 1.87 -21.58
C GLU A 217 6.67 2.76 -20.39
N TYR A 218 7.13 2.17 -19.27
CA TYR A 218 7.60 2.94 -18.14
C TYR A 218 9.01 3.49 -18.41
N ASP A 219 9.13 4.81 -18.30
CA ASP A 219 10.37 5.56 -18.30
C ASP A 219 10.64 6.13 -16.88
N PRO A 220 11.71 5.70 -16.20
CA PRO A 220 12.05 6.20 -14.87
C PRO A 220 12.56 7.65 -14.86
N ASP A 221 13.12 8.15 -15.98
CA ASP A 221 13.66 9.51 -16.07
C ASP A 221 12.54 10.55 -16.19
N GLU A 222 11.44 10.19 -16.86
CA GLU A 222 10.27 11.05 -17.03
C GLU A 222 9.35 11.07 -15.80
N LYS A 223 9.46 10.08 -14.90
CA LYS A 223 8.52 9.86 -13.79
C LYS A 223 9.21 9.69 -12.42
N PRO A 224 9.94 10.70 -11.94
CA PRO A 224 10.51 10.66 -10.60
C PRO A 224 9.43 10.75 -9.54
N TRP A 225 9.69 10.16 -8.39
CA TRP A 225 8.81 10.24 -7.22
C TRP A 225 9.18 11.48 -6.41
N ILE A 226 8.19 12.31 -6.10
CA ILE A 226 8.40 13.58 -5.41
C ILE A 226 7.89 13.41 -3.99
N LEU A 227 8.76 13.56 -2.99
CA LEU A 227 8.34 13.48 -1.59
C LEU A 227 7.49 14.71 -1.20
N ALA A 228 6.54 14.51 -0.29
CA ALA A 228 5.64 15.55 0.24
C ALA A 228 6.20 16.31 1.44
#